data_AF-A0A452ZGW9-F1
#
_entry.id   AF-A0A452ZGW9-F1
#
_cell.length_a   1.000
_cell.length_b   1.000
_cell.length_c   1.000
_cell.angle_alpha   90.00
_cell.angle_beta   90.00
_cell.angle_gamma   90.00
#
_symmetry.space_group_name_H-M   'P 1'
#
loop_
_entity.id
_entity.type
_entity.pdbx_description
1 polymer ?
#
loop_
_entity_poly.entity_id
_entity_poly.type
_entity_poly.pdbx_seq_one_letter_code
_entity_poly.pdbx_strand_id
1 'polypeptide(L)'
;MGIFLGMQAPETFVAAAARNPVCNLQLMVGTTDIPDWCFLEVYGKEGKNCFTESPLADTLTQFYQKSPISHISKVKTPTLFLLGAKDLRVPVSNGLQYARALKERGVDTKIIVFPEDIHGLDKPQSDFESFLNIGVWFKKYMSK
;
A
#
# COMPACT_ATOMS: atom_id res chain seq x y z
N MET A 1 2.88 8.13 -0.24
CA MET A 1 3.85 8.38 -1.33
C MET A 1 5.00 7.37 -1.57
N GLY A 2 5.37 6.42 -0.68
CA GLY A 2 6.55 5.54 -0.93
C GLY A 2 6.37 4.45 -1.99
N ILE A 3 5.17 3.88 -2.11
CA ILE A 3 4.87 2.82 -3.08
C ILE A 3 4.65 3.33 -4.52
N PHE A 4 4.14 4.56 -4.63
CA PHE A 4 3.64 5.11 -5.90
C PHE A 4 4.77 5.28 -6.93
N LEU A 5 5.96 5.69 -6.48
CA LEU A 5 7.12 5.89 -7.36
C LEU A 5 7.74 4.56 -7.83
N GLY A 6 7.75 3.52 -6.99
CA GLY A 6 8.31 2.22 -7.36
C GLY A 6 7.48 1.47 -8.40
N MET A 7 6.15 1.66 -8.39
CA MET A 7 5.21 0.84 -9.15
C MET A 7 4.79 1.44 -10.50
N GLN A 8 5.11 2.72 -10.75
CA GLN A 8 4.92 3.36 -12.06
C GLN A 8 6.10 3.17 -13.01
N ALA A 9 7.24 2.70 -12.50
CA ALA A 9 8.44 2.42 -13.28
C ALA A 9 8.77 0.90 -13.21
N PRO A 10 7.96 0.05 -13.86
CA PRO A 10 8.00 -1.41 -13.67
C PRO A 10 9.33 -2.07 -14.07
N GLU A 11 10.13 -1.40 -14.89
CA GLU A 11 11.42 -1.89 -15.37
C GLU A 11 12.61 -1.32 -14.55
N THR A 12 12.36 -0.43 -13.58
CA THR A 12 13.43 0.24 -12.81
C THR A 12 13.84 -0.55 -11.57
N PHE A 13 12.91 -1.30 -10.97
CA PHE A 13 13.14 -2.00 -9.71
C PHE A 13 13.06 -3.51 -9.85
N VAL A 14 14.13 -4.20 -9.42
CA VAL A 14 14.23 -5.68 -9.45
C VAL A 14 13.38 -6.37 -8.39
N ALA A 15 13.06 -5.68 -7.29
CA ALA A 15 12.16 -6.11 -6.24
C ALA A 15 11.69 -4.91 -5.41
N ALA A 16 10.58 -5.07 -4.70
CA ALA A 16 10.03 -4.08 -3.77
C ALA A 16 9.63 -4.73 -2.43
N ALA A 17 9.66 -3.95 -1.36
CA ALA A 17 9.07 -4.31 -0.08
C ALA A 17 8.28 -3.11 0.47
N ALA A 18 7.08 -3.37 0.98
CA ALA A 18 6.15 -2.34 1.42
C ALA A 18 5.59 -2.65 2.80
N ARG A 19 5.76 -1.70 3.72
CA ARG A 19 5.16 -1.70 5.07
C ARG A 19 3.90 -0.84 5.07
N ASN A 20 2.78 -1.39 5.51
CA ASN A 20 1.46 -0.73 5.61
C ASN A 20 1.15 0.24 4.44
N PRO A 21 1.15 -0.26 3.19
CA PRO A 21 1.05 0.59 2.03
C PRO A 21 -0.36 1.12 1.74
N VAL A 22 -0.42 2.39 1.36
CA VAL A 22 -1.60 2.96 0.68
C VAL A 22 -1.62 2.48 -0.76
N CYS A 23 -2.61 1.68 -1.12
CA CYS A 23 -2.76 1.06 -2.44
C CYS A 23 -4.04 1.48 -3.17
N ASN A 24 -5.09 1.81 -2.42
CA ASN A 24 -6.40 2.20 -2.92
C ASN A 24 -7.08 3.19 -1.97
N LEU A 25 -7.02 4.47 -2.33
CA LEU A 25 -7.64 5.58 -1.61
C LEU A 25 -9.17 5.52 -1.63
N GLN A 26 -9.77 4.99 -2.71
CA GLN A 26 -11.22 4.83 -2.81
C GLN A 26 -11.74 3.84 -1.76
N LEU A 27 -10.99 2.76 -1.52
CA LEU A 27 -11.27 1.81 -0.43
C LEU A 27 -10.93 2.42 0.94
N MET A 28 -9.79 3.12 1.03
CA MET A 28 -9.26 3.62 2.29
C MET A 28 -10.15 4.69 2.92
N VAL A 29 -10.69 5.64 2.15
CA VAL A 29 -11.43 6.79 2.70
C VAL A 29 -12.60 6.38 3.60
N GLY A 30 -13.29 5.27 3.29
CA GLY A 30 -14.41 4.79 4.11
C GLY A 30 -14.03 3.89 5.28
N THR A 31 -12.74 3.61 5.49
CA THR A 31 -12.26 2.62 6.48
C THR A 31 -11.13 3.12 7.39
N THR A 32 -10.47 4.22 7.02
CA THR A 32 -9.40 4.83 7.82
C THR A 32 -9.95 5.78 8.89
N ASP A 33 -9.26 5.94 10.02
CA ASP A 33 -9.58 6.97 11.02
C ASP A 33 -9.01 8.39 10.70
N ILE A 34 -8.50 8.63 9.47
CA ILE A 34 -8.00 9.93 8.92
C ILE A 34 -8.54 10.11 7.50
N PRO A 35 -9.87 10.12 7.29
CA PRO A 35 -10.43 10.20 5.95
C PRO A 35 -10.02 11.49 5.22
N ASP A 36 -9.73 12.57 5.95
CA ASP A 36 -9.21 13.85 5.44
C ASP A 36 -7.84 13.71 4.74
N TRP A 37 -7.01 12.77 5.18
CA TRP A 37 -5.72 12.51 4.55
C TRP A 37 -5.86 12.01 3.11
N CYS A 38 -6.92 11.24 2.79
CA CYS A 38 -7.17 10.81 1.41
C CYS A 38 -7.41 12.00 0.48
N PHE A 39 -8.07 13.06 0.96
CA PHE A 39 -8.26 14.30 0.21
C PHE A 39 -6.96 15.07 0.05
N LEU A 40 -6.13 15.12 1.10
CA LEU A 40 -4.80 15.74 1.03
C LEU A 40 -3.90 15.03 0.00
N GLU A 41 -3.90 13.71 -0.03
CA GLU A 41 -3.07 12.94 -0.99
C GLU A 41 -3.51 13.19 -2.44
N VAL A 42 -4.80 13.44 -2.68
CA VAL A 42 -5.35 13.61 -4.04
C VAL A 42 -5.35 15.06 -4.49
N TYR A 43 -5.71 16.01 -3.63
CA TYR A 43 -5.91 17.41 -3.98
C TYR A 43 -4.82 18.33 -3.42
N GLY A 44 -3.82 17.79 -2.71
CA GLY A 44 -2.77 18.57 -2.08
C GLY A 44 -3.32 19.44 -0.94
N LYS A 45 -2.79 20.66 -0.79
CA LYS A 45 -3.20 21.58 0.29
C LYS A 45 -4.68 21.95 0.24
N GLU A 46 -5.26 22.01 -0.96
CA GLU A 46 -6.69 22.28 -1.17
C GLU A 46 -7.59 21.13 -0.70
N GLY A 47 -7.02 19.94 -0.45
CA GLY A 47 -7.74 18.79 0.09
C GLY A 47 -8.47 19.08 1.40
N LYS A 48 -7.93 19.98 2.23
CA LYS A 48 -8.59 20.39 3.49
C LYS A 48 -9.91 21.11 3.25
N ASN A 49 -10.00 21.88 2.17
CA ASN A 49 -11.15 22.72 1.87
C ASN A 49 -12.30 21.90 1.25
N CYS A 50 -12.01 20.72 0.70
CA CYS A 50 -12.98 19.84 0.05
C CYS A 50 -13.28 18.56 0.81
N PHE A 51 -12.76 18.42 2.05
CA PHE A 51 -13.03 17.27 2.89
C PHE A 51 -14.53 17.10 3.16
N THR A 52 -15.00 15.86 3.06
CA THR A 52 -16.35 15.44 3.41
C THR A 52 -16.35 13.99 3.86
N GLU A 53 -17.18 13.66 4.84
CA GLU A 53 -17.43 12.29 5.30
C GLU A 53 -18.20 11.45 4.26
N SER A 54 -18.82 12.10 3.26
CA SER A 54 -19.56 11.45 2.18
C SER A 54 -19.02 11.88 0.81
N PRO A 55 -17.86 11.37 0.37
CA PRO A 55 -17.29 11.67 -0.94
C PRO A 55 -18.26 11.30 -2.07
N LEU A 56 -18.42 12.21 -3.05
CA LEU A 56 -19.25 11.97 -4.22
C LEU A 56 -18.60 10.96 -5.19
N ALA A 57 -19.38 10.43 -6.13
CA ALA A 57 -18.91 9.47 -7.13
C ALA A 57 -17.67 9.97 -7.92
N ASP A 58 -17.64 11.26 -8.26
CA ASP A 58 -16.49 11.87 -8.95
C ASP A 58 -15.24 11.90 -8.07
N THR A 59 -15.39 12.23 -6.78
CA THR A 59 -14.28 12.19 -5.80
C THR A 59 -13.74 10.77 -5.64
N LEU A 60 -14.62 9.78 -5.51
CA LEU A 60 -14.24 8.38 -5.43
C LEU A 60 -13.51 7.90 -6.69
N THR A 61 -13.93 8.39 -7.86
CA THR A 61 -13.26 8.12 -9.13
C THR A 61 -11.86 8.71 -9.16
N GLN A 62 -11.69 9.96 -8.70
CA GLN A 62 -10.37 10.60 -8.57
C GLN A 62 -9.45 9.84 -7.62
N PHE A 63 -9.99 9.37 -6.49
CA PHE A 63 -9.24 8.57 -5.53
C PHE A 63 -8.71 7.29 -6.17
N TYR A 64 -9.56 6.57 -6.91
CA TYR A 64 -9.13 5.39 -7.65
C TYR A 64 -8.06 5.71 -8.69
N GLN A 65 -8.29 6.71 -9.54
CA GLN A 65 -7.38 7.08 -10.63
C GLN A 65 -5.98 7.41 -10.12
N LYS A 66 -5.87 8.12 -8.99
CA LYS A 66 -4.58 8.47 -8.37
C LYS A 66 -3.98 7.38 -7.49
N SER A 67 -4.71 6.29 -7.23
CA SER A 67 -4.21 5.19 -6.42
C SER A 67 -3.28 4.26 -7.21
N PRO A 68 -2.30 3.59 -6.56
CA PRO A 68 -1.48 2.57 -7.21
C PRO A 68 -2.30 1.46 -7.90
N ILE A 69 -3.43 1.05 -7.31
CA ILE A 69 -4.25 -0.06 -7.83
C ILE A 69 -4.78 0.19 -9.25
N SER A 70 -5.00 1.44 -9.67
CA SER A 70 -5.45 1.76 -11.04
C SER A 70 -4.39 1.45 -12.09
N HIS A 71 -3.14 1.29 -11.68
CA HIS A 71 -1.99 0.99 -12.53
C HIS A 71 -1.47 -0.45 -12.39
N ILE A 72 -2.17 -1.30 -11.62
CA ILE A 72 -1.77 -2.68 -11.32
C ILE A 72 -1.45 -3.50 -12.58
N SER A 73 -2.12 -3.17 -13.70
CA SER A 73 -1.96 -3.82 -15.00
C SER A 73 -0.55 -3.70 -15.61
N LYS A 74 0.27 -2.78 -15.11
CA LYS A 74 1.63 -2.53 -15.59
C LYS A 74 2.71 -3.09 -14.65
N VAL A 75 2.33 -3.49 -13.44
CA VAL A 75 3.29 -3.90 -12.40
C VAL A 75 3.78 -5.31 -12.67
N LYS A 76 5.12 -5.46 -12.66
CA LYS A 76 5.83 -6.73 -12.79
C LYS A 76 6.79 -7.00 -11.63
N THR A 77 7.09 -5.99 -10.82
CA THR A 77 8.10 -6.06 -9.76
C THR A 77 7.65 -7.00 -8.63
N PRO A 78 8.46 -8.02 -8.30
CA PRO A 78 8.21 -8.88 -7.14
C PRO A 78 8.09 -8.07 -5.86
N THR A 79 7.00 -8.23 -5.11
CA THR A 79 6.69 -7.37 -3.96
C THR A 79 6.43 -8.15 -2.67
N LEU A 80 7.14 -7.76 -1.60
CA LEU A 80 6.85 -8.18 -0.22
C LEU A 80 5.91 -7.17 0.45
N PHE A 81 4.81 -7.66 1.03
CA PHE A 81 3.87 -6.87 1.85
C PHE A 81 4.03 -7.23 3.33
N LEU A 82 4.23 -6.21 4.16
CA LEU A 82 4.31 -6.30 5.61
C LEU A 82 3.17 -5.46 6.19
N LEU A 83 2.18 -6.10 6.81
CA LEU A 83 0.91 -5.47 7.15
C LEU A 83 0.57 -5.64 8.64
N GLY A 84 0.12 -4.58 9.30
CA GLY A 84 -0.43 -4.62 10.66
C GLY A 84 -1.92 -4.92 10.62
N ALA A 85 -2.38 -5.94 11.33
CA ALA A 85 -3.81 -6.31 11.31
C ALA A 85 -4.70 -5.30 12.06
N LYS A 86 -4.13 -4.53 12.99
CA LYS A 86 -4.82 -3.50 13.77
C LYS A 86 -4.52 -2.08 13.26
N ASP A 87 -3.97 -1.96 12.05
CA ASP A 87 -3.73 -0.67 11.42
C ASP A 87 -5.06 0.01 11.06
N LEU A 88 -5.40 1.08 11.76
CA LEU A 88 -6.57 1.92 11.45
C LEU A 88 -6.19 3.05 10.46
N ARG A 89 -4.90 3.38 10.35
CA ARG A 89 -4.39 4.43 9.46
C ARG A 89 -4.45 4.00 8.02
N VAL A 90 -3.93 2.82 7.73
CA VAL A 90 -4.02 2.19 6.43
C VAL A 90 -4.54 0.78 6.64
N PRO A 91 -5.88 0.58 6.65
CA PRO A 91 -6.48 -0.71 6.94
C PRO A 91 -5.86 -1.83 6.14
N VAL A 92 -5.60 -2.97 6.80
CA VAL A 92 -4.92 -4.16 6.22
C VAL A 92 -5.48 -4.60 4.86
N SER A 93 -6.77 -4.33 4.62
CA SER A 93 -7.46 -4.56 3.36
C SER A 93 -6.80 -3.87 2.16
N ASN A 94 -6.16 -2.71 2.33
CA ASN A 94 -5.42 -2.00 1.27
C ASN A 94 -4.29 -2.86 0.70
N GLY A 95 -3.40 -3.34 1.59
CA GLY A 95 -2.29 -4.21 1.19
C GLY A 95 -2.77 -5.56 0.67
N LEU A 96 -3.77 -6.17 1.32
CA LEU A 96 -4.32 -7.45 0.90
C LEU A 96 -4.99 -7.40 -0.48
N GLN A 97 -5.77 -6.36 -0.78
CA GLN A 97 -6.40 -6.18 -2.09
C GLN A 97 -5.34 -6.12 -3.19
N TYR A 98 -4.31 -5.30 -2.99
CA TYR A 98 -3.25 -5.12 -3.98
C TYR A 98 -2.42 -6.37 -4.17
N ALA A 99 -2.04 -7.03 -3.07
CA ALA A 99 -1.25 -8.25 -3.13
C ALA A 99 -1.99 -9.40 -3.83
N ARG A 100 -3.31 -9.53 -3.62
CA ARG A 100 -4.15 -10.49 -4.36
C ARG A 100 -4.18 -10.17 -5.85
N ALA A 101 -4.33 -8.90 -6.22
CA ALA A 101 -4.32 -8.47 -7.61
C ALA A 101 -2.96 -8.73 -8.31
N LEU A 102 -1.84 -8.57 -7.60
CA LEU A 102 -0.52 -8.95 -8.12
C LEU A 102 -0.39 -10.45 -8.32
N LYS A 103 -0.84 -11.26 -7.35
CA LYS A 103 -0.80 -12.73 -7.45
C LYS A 103 -1.60 -13.26 -8.63
N GLU A 104 -2.80 -12.74 -8.85
CA GLU A 104 -3.64 -13.08 -10.00
C GLU A 104 -2.93 -12.86 -11.33
N ARG A 105 -2.06 -11.85 -11.38
CA ARG A 105 -1.28 -11.46 -12.57
C ARG A 105 0.04 -12.22 -12.70
N GLY A 106 0.30 -13.19 -11.83
CA GLY A 106 1.53 -13.98 -11.82
C GLY A 106 2.76 -13.23 -11.29
N VAL A 107 2.59 -12.08 -10.62
CA VAL A 107 3.71 -11.36 -10.01
C VAL A 107 4.07 -12.00 -8.67
N ASP A 108 5.33 -12.38 -8.49
CA ASP A 108 5.79 -13.02 -7.26
C ASP A 108 5.59 -12.10 -6.05
N THR A 109 4.75 -12.54 -5.11
CA THR A 109 4.20 -11.71 -4.06
C THR A 109 4.16 -12.47 -2.75
N LYS A 110 4.85 -11.95 -1.73
CA LYS A 110 4.80 -12.46 -0.35
C LYS A 110 4.02 -11.50 0.54
N ILE A 111 3.22 -12.03 1.46
CA ILE A 111 2.43 -11.25 2.41
C ILE A 111 2.74 -11.77 3.81
N ILE A 112 3.04 -10.87 4.73
CA ILE A 112 3.16 -11.14 6.16
C ILE A 112 2.21 -10.19 6.87
N VAL A 113 1.31 -10.74 7.67
CA VAL A 113 0.36 -9.98 8.48
C VAL A 113 0.73 -10.18 9.94
N PHE A 114 1.00 -9.09 10.64
CA PHE A 114 1.30 -9.04 12.05
C PHE A 114 -0.02 -8.82 12.83
N PRO A 115 -0.57 -9.86 13.50
CA PRO A 115 -1.94 -9.82 14.05
C PRO A 115 -2.16 -8.74 15.12
N GLU A 116 -1.07 -8.36 15.78
CA GLU A 116 -1.10 -7.52 16.96
C GLU A 116 -0.55 -6.11 16.71
N ASP A 117 -0.01 -5.82 15.52
CA ASP A 117 0.58 -4.53 15.17
C ASP A 117 -0.44 -3.58 14.55
N ILE A 118 -0.18 -2.29 14.76
CA ILE A 118 -0.93 -1.16 14.21
C ILE A 118 -0.19 -0.60 12.98
N HIS A 119 -0.34 0.70 12.69
CA HIS A 119 0.36 1.35 11.57
C HIS A 119 1.89 1.32 11.71
N GLY A 120 2.41 1.51 12.92
CA GLY A 120 3.80 1.18 13.24
C GLY A 120 3.95 -0.32 13.43
N LEU A 121 4.83 -0.97 12.66
CA LEU A 121 5.20 -2.37 12.88
C LEU A 121 6.37 -2.41 13.87
N ASP A 122 6.15 -1.88 15.07
CA ASP A 122 7.22 -1.46 15.99
C ASP A 122 7.35 -2.41 17.20
N LYS A 123 6.50 -3.45 17.29
CA LYS A 123 6.68 -4.49 18.31
C LYS A 123 8.04 -5.17 18.08
N PRO A 124 8.83 -5.46 19.12
CA PRO A 124 10.20 -5.96 18.95
C PRO A 124 10.31 -7.18 18.01
N GLN A 125 9.36 -8.12 18.10
CA GLN A 125 9.29 -9.27 17.21
C GLN A 125 8.93 -8.86 15.77
N SER A 126 7.87 -8.06 15.60
CA SER A 126 7.37 -7.64 14.29
C SER A 126 8.36 -6.75 13.54
N ASP A 127 9.08 -5.88 14.24
CA ASP A 127 10.11 -5.02 13.64
C ASP A 127 11.30 -5.86 13.18
N PHE A 128 11.79 -6.76 14.03
CA PHE A 128 12.85 -7.71 13.68
C PHE A 128 12.45 -8.58 12.47
N GLU A 129 11.27 -9.19 12.50
CA GLU A 129 10.76 -10.02 11.41
C GLU A 129 10.56 -9.22 10.12
N SER A 130 10.11 -7.96 10.23
CA SER A 130 9.95 -7.05 9.08
C SER A 130 11.28 -6.84 8.37
N PHE A 131 12.32 -6.39 9.08
CA PHE A 131 13.62 -6.12 8.47
C PHE A 131 14.34 -7.38 8.00
N LEU A 132 14.24 -8.49 8.75
CA LEU A 132 14.78 -9.78 8.33
C LEU A 132 14.15 -10.24 7.00
N ASN A 133 12.83 -10.19 6.89
CA ASN A 133 12.14 -10.63 5.67
C ASN A 133 12.40 -9.68 4.49
N ILE A 134 12.56 -8.38 4.73
CA ILE A 134 13.02 -7.42 3.70
C ILE A 134 14.40 -7.82 3.17
N GLY A 135 15.35 -8.09 4.07
CA GLY A 135 16.70 -8.50 3.68
C GLY A 135 16.71 -9.82 2.90
N VAL A 136 15.95 -10.81 3.35
CA VAL A 136 15.79 -12.10 2.64
C VAL A 136 15.14 -11.91 1.27
N TRP A 137 14.12 -11.04 1.18
CA TRP A 137 13.44 -10.74 -0.08
C TRP A 137 14.40 -10.11 -1.08
N PHE A 138 15.10 -9.04 -0.70
CA PHE A 138 16.05 -8.40 -1.61
C PHE A 138 17.22 -9.32 -1.97
N LYS A 139 17.75 -10.10 -1.02
CA LYS A 139 18.77 -11.12 -1.33
C LYS A 139 18.32 -12.08 -2.43
N LYS A 140 17.06 -12.54 -2.41
CA LYS A 140 16.50 -13.44 -3.44
C LYS A 140 16.53 -12.84 -4.85
N TYR A 141 16.27 -11.54 -5.01
CA TYR A 141 16.16 -10.91 -6.34
C TYR A 141 17.40 -10.12 -6.78
N MET A 142 18.23 -9.66 -5.85
CA MET A 142 19.49 -8.94 -6.14
C MET A 142 20.69 -9.87 -6.34
N SER A 143 20.57 -11.17 -6.01
CA SER A 143 21.63 -12.16 -6.27
C SER A 143 21.55 -12.79 -7.66
N LYS A 144 20.80 -12.16 -8.57
CA LYS A 144 20.76 -12.47 -10.00
C LYS A 144 21.44 -11.34 -10.76
#